data_AF-A0AAW6YNC9-F1
#
_entry.id   AF-A0AAW6YNC9-F1
#
_cell.length_a   1.000
_cell.length_b   1.000
_cell.length_c   1.000
_cell.angle_alpha   90.00
_cell.angle_beta   90.00
_cell.angle_gamma   90.00
#
_symmetry.space_group_name_H-M   'P 1'
#
loop_
_entity.id
_entity.type
_entity.pdbx_description
1 polymer ?
#
loop_
_entity_poly.entity_id
_entity_poly.type
_entity_poly.pdbx_seq_one_letter_code
_entity_poly.pdbx_strand_id
1 'polypeptide(L)'
;RDLMIKAADIVYAANDQVETAPVVADKGEQEYVYKKLDDSFVVEKVDEHYFVISGDKLERLVQRINLDHTDGVMMLARKFKRMGID
;
A
#
# COMPACT_ATOMS: atom_id res chain seq x y z
N ARG A 1 20.20 21.07 -54.90
CA ARG A 1 19.63 21.92 -53.82
C ARG A 1 18.68 21.07 -52.95
N ASP A 2 18.90 19.75 -52.89
CA ASP A 2 17.90 18.77 -52.44
C ASP A 2 18.16 18.23 -51.02
N LEU A 3 19.41 18.33 -50.56
CA LEU A 3 19.80 17.89 -49.22
C LEU A 3 19.11 18.71 -48.12
N MET A 4 18.88 20.01 -48.38
CA MET A 4 18.26 20.93 -47.43
C MET A 4 16.75 20.70 -47.30
N ILE A 5 16.09 20.26 -48.38
CA ILE A 5 14.66 19.93 -48.39
C ILE A 5 14.45 18.60 -47.64
N LYS A 6 15.29 17.60 -47.90
CA LYS A 6 15.24 16.31 -47.19
C LYS A 6 15.51 16.45 -45.69
N ALA A 7 16.39 17.36 -45.29
CA ALA A 7 16.63 17.66 -43.88
C ALA A 7 15.39 18.31 -43.22
N ALA A 8 14.70 19.19 -43.93
CA ALA A 8 13.46 19.81 -43.44
C ALA A 8 12.34 18.78 -43.26
N ASP A 9 12.19 17.82 -44.18
CA ASP A 9 11.19 16.76 -44.07
C ASP A 9 11.46 15.83 -42.86
N ILE A 10 12.73 15.54 -42.56
CA ILE A 10 13.11 14.72 -41.41
C ILE A 10 12.83 15.46 -40.09
N VAL A 11 13.12 16.76 -40.03
CA VAL A 11 12.83 17.58 -38.85
C VAL A 11 11.32 17.70 -38.64
N TYR A 12 10.54 17.86 -39.71
CA TYR A 12 9.08 17.92 -39.64
C TYR A 12 8.49 16.59 -39.17
N ALA A 13 8.94 15.46 -39.74
CA ALA A 13 8.50 14.13 -39.34
C ALA A 13 8.92 13.76 -37.91
N ALA A 14 10.07 14.25 -37.43
CA ALA A 14 10.50 14.05 -36.06
C ALA A 14 9.67 14.87 -35.05
N ASN A 15 9.21 16.07 -35.43
CA ASN A 15 8.37 16.91 -34.58
C ASN A 15 6.94 16.36 -34.43
N ASP A 16 6.40 15.79 -35.50
CA ASP A 16 5.04 15.19 -35.55
C ASP A 16 4.92 13.93 -34.68
N GLN A 17 6.05 13.25 -34.41
CA GLN A 17 6.10 12.06 -33.54
C GLN A 17 6.21 12.39 -32.05
N VAL A 18 6.43 13.66 -31.67
CA VAL A 18 6.56 14.08 -30.26
C VAL A 18 5.20 14.46 -29.65
N GLU A 19 4.15 14.64 -30.45
CA GLU A 19 2.83 15.08 -29.96
C GLU A 19 1.94 13.97 -29.39
N THR A 20 2.43 12.74 -29.24
CA THR A 20 1.67 11.62 -28.63
C THR A 20 2.30 11.07 -27.36
N ALA A 21 2.87 11.92 -26.52
CA ALA A 21 2.96 11.59 -25.10
C ALA A 21 1.51 11.57 -24.55
N PRO A 22 1.01 10.44 -24.01
CA PRO A 22 -0.30 10.45 -23.37
C PRO A 22 -0.20 11.45 -22.21
N VAL A 23 -1.02 12.51 -22.29
CA VAL A 23 -1.30 13.41 -21.18
C VAL A 23 -1.60 12.52 -19.99
N VAL A 24 -0.68 12.48 -19.02
CA VAL A 24 -0.85 11.74 -17.78
C VAL A 24 -2.17 12.22 -17.23
N ALA A 25 -3.14 11.32 -17.24
CA ALA A 25 -4.50 11.57 -16.82
C ALA A 25 -4.44 12.35 -15.51
N ASP A 26 -5.06 13.53 -15.55
CA ASP A 26 -5.35 14.35 -14.40
C ASP A 26 -5.79 13.41 -13.28
N LYS A 27 -4.96 13.27 -12.25
CA LYS A 27 -5.32 12.51 -11.06
C LYS A 27 -6.35 13.37 -10.35
N GLY A 28 -7.59 13.31 -10.85
CA GLY A 28 -8.74 13.97 -10.27
C GLY A 28 -8.71 13.75 -8.77
N GLU A 29 -8.96 14.84 -8.05
CA GLU A 29 -8.90 14.90 -6.59
C GLU A 29 -9.54 13.65 -5.99
N GLN A 30 -8.71 12.71 -5.54
CA GLN A 30 -9.20 11.52 -4.88
C GLN A 30 -9.66 11.97 -3.51
N GLU A 31 -10.97 12.12 -3.36
CA GLU A 31 -11.60 12.42 -2.09
C GLU A 31 -11.30 11.27 -1.12
N TYR A 32 -10.34 11.51 -0.22
CA TYR A 32 -9.98 10.56 0.83
C TYR A 32 -11.09 10.51 1.88
N VAL A 33 -12.05 9.60 1.69
CA VAL A 33 -13.04 9.30 2.72
C VAL A 33 -12.35 8.50 3.83
N TYR A 34 -12.00 9.18 4.93
CA TYR A 34 -11.50 8.52 6.12
C TYR A 34 -12.58 7.60 6.72
N LYS A 35 -12.42 6.29 6.54
CA LYS A 35 -13.17 5.29 7.30
C LYS A 35 -12.40 5.01 8.57
N LYS A 36 -13.03 5.28 9.72
CA LYS A 36 -12.50 4.86 11.02
C LYS A 36 -12.34 3.34 10.99
N LEU A 37 -11.12 2.88 11.22
CA LEU A 37 -10.86 1.45 11.28
C LEU A 37 -11.51 0.90 12.55
N ASP A 38 -12.27 -0.18 12.41
CA ASP A 38 -12.86 -0.84 13.57
C ASP A 38 -11.75 -1.46 14.41
N ASP A 39 -11.75 -1.07 15.69
CA ASP A 39 -10.81 -1.56 16.71
C ASP A 39 -11.34 -2.82 17.41
N SER A 40 -12.43 -3.41 16.90
CA SER A 40 -13.01 -4.63 17.43
C SER A 40 -12.13 -5.85 17.13
N PHE A 41 -12.11 -6.77 18.09
CA PHE A 41 -11.51 -8.09 17.93
C PHE A 41 -12.45 -9.13 18.52
N VAL A 42 -12.36 -10.35 18.00
CA VAL A 42 -13.14 -11.51 18.45
C VAL A 42 -12.17 -12.54 19.01
N VAL A 43 -12.53 -13.16 20.13
CA VAL A 43 -11.76 -14.26 20.74
C VAL A 43 -12.64 -15.51 20.73
N GLU A 44 -12.16 -16.55 20.05
CA GLU A 44 -12.83 -17.85 19.98
C GLU A 44 -11.97 -18.90 20.69
N LYS A 45 -12.56 -19.62 21.64
CA LYS A 45 -11.91 -20.76 22.29
C LYS A 45 -12.12 -21.99 21.40
N VAL A 46 -11.04 -22.51 20.83
CA VAL A 46 -11.08 -23.67 19.92
C VAL A 46 -10.80 -24.98 20.66
N ASP A 47 -10.02 -24.92 21.74
CA ASP A 47 -9.68 -26.08 22.56
C ASP A 47 -9.35 -25.64 24.01
N GLU A 48 -8.99 -26.58 24.87
CA GLU A 48 -8.71 -26.36 26.29
C GLU A 48 -7.59 -25.33 26.52
N HIS A 49 -6.59 -25.28 25.63
CA HIS A 49 -5.45 -24.37 25.69
C HIS A 49 -5.22 -23.56 24.40
N TYR A 50 -6.16 -23.58 23.45
CA TYR A 50 -6.03 -22.88 22.17
C TYR A 50 -7.13 -21.84 22.00
N PHE A 51 -6.71 -20.60 21.71
CA PHE A 51 -7.57 -19.46 21.44
C PHE A 51 -7.20 -18.86 20.09
N VAL A 52 -8.21 -18.55 19.29
CA VAL A 52 -8.06 -17.81 18.05
C VAL A 52 -8.54 -16.39 18.30
N ILE A 53 -7.69 -15.42 17.97
CA ILE A 53 -7.98 -14.00 18.12
C ILE A 53 -7.96 -13.37 16.74
N SER A 54 -9.10 -12.86 16.29
CA SER A 54 -9.27 -12.29 14.95
C SER A 54 -9.65 -10.82 15.03
N GLY A 55 -9.04 -10.01 14.17
CA GLY A 55 -9.33 -8.58 14.07
C GLY A 55 -8.39 -7.88 13.11
N ASP A 56 -8.94 -7.08 12.20
CA ASP A 56 -8.22 -6.39 11.12
C ASP A 56 -6.98 -5.64 11.61
N LYS A 57 -7.10 -4.93 12.73
CA LYS A 57 -6.00 -4.16 13.30
C LYS A 57 -4.91 -5.04 13.90
N LEU A 58 -5.28 -6.17 14.49
CA LEU A 58 -4.36 -7.11 15.13
C LEU A 58 -3.53 -7.83 14.06
N GLU A 59 -4.17 -8.30 13.00
CA GLU A 59 -3.51 -8.96 11.89
C GLU A 59 -2.53 -8.03 11.18
N ARG A 60 -2.93 -6.78 10.89
CA ARG A 60 -2.03 -5.77 10.31
C ARG A 60 -0.89 -5.36 11.25
N LEU A 61 -1.08 -5.50 12.57
CA LEU A 61 0.00 -5.26 13.53
C LEU A 61 1.02 -6.39 13.46
N VAL A 62 0.56 -7.64 13.51
CA VAL A 62 1.40 -8.84 13.43
C VAL A 62 2.21 -8.85 12.14
N GLN A 63 1.58 -8.55 10.99
CA GLN A 63 2.26 -8.48 9.69
C GLN A 63 3.37 -7.42 9.61
N ARG A 64 3.30 -6.36 10.43
CA ARG A 64 4.30 -5.28 10.42
C ARG A 64 5.44 -5.50 11.40
N ILE A 65 5.26 -6.36 12.40
CA ILE A 65 6.26 -6.61 13.42
C ILE A 65 7.21 -7.69 12.92
N ASN A 66 8.51 -7.47 13.08
CA ASN A 66 9.49 -8.52 12.88
C ASN A 66 9.48 -9.47 14.10
N LEU A 67 8.89 -10.64 13.94
CA LEU A 67 8.74 -11.65 15.00
C LEU A 67 9.99 -12.50 15.21
N ASP A 68 10.96 -12.45 14.29
CA ASP A 68 12.22 -13.19 14.41
C ASP A 68 13.16 -12.58 15.46
N HIS A 69 12.83 -11.38 15.94
CA HIS A 69 13.59 -10.67 16.95
C HIS A 69 12.85 -10.58 18.28
N THR A 70 13.59 -10.77 19.38
CA THR A 70 13.06 -10.75 20.76
C THR A 70 12.31 -9.45 21.07
N ASP A 71 12.80 -8.33 20.55
CA ASP A 71 12.18 -7.02 20.79
C ASP A 71 10.83 -6.88 20.07
N GLY A 72 10.69 -7.49 18.90
CA GLY A 72 9.44 -7.52 18.15
C GLY A 72 8.39 -8.35 18.88
N VAL A 73 8.78 -9.52 19.38
CA VAL A 73 7.91 -10.37 20.21
C VAL A 73 7.47 -9.64 21.48
N MET A 74 8.39 -8.98 22.19
CA MET A 74 8.05 -8.18 23.37
C MET A 74 7.13 -6.99 23.03
N MET A 75 7.33 -6.35 21.87
CA MET A 75 6.47 -5.27 21.42
C MET A 75 5.04 -5.76 21.15
N LEU A 76 4.90 -6.93 20.52
CA LEU A 76 3.62 -7.59 20.29
C LEU A 76 2.91 -7.90 21.61
N ALA A 77 3.60 -8.55 22.56
CA ALA A 77 3.06 -8.87 23.88
C ALA A 77 2.56 -7.61 24.62
N ARG A 78 3.34 -6.51 24.59
CA ARG A 78 2.91 -5.23 25.18
C ARG A 78 1.68 -4.63 24.49
N LYS A 79 1.49 -4.89 23.19
CA LYS A 79 0.29 -4.45 22.47
C LYS A 79 -0.92 -5.29 22.87
N PHE A 80 -0.76 -6.61 22.94
CA PHE A 80 -1.82 -7.54 23.37
C PHE A 80 -2.30 -7.24 24.78
N LYS A 81 -1.38 -7.05 25.74
CA LYS A 81 -1.72 -6.68 27.12
C LYS A 81 -2.54 -5.39 27.22
N ARG A 82 -2.23 -4.38 26.38
CA ARG A 82 -3.02 -3.12 26.32
C ARG A 82 -4.42 -3.31 25.74
N MET A 83 -4.63 -4.36 24.95
CA MET A 83 -5.94 -4.72 24.39
C MET A 83 -6.73 -5.64 25.33
N GLY A 84 -6.17 -6.00 26.49
CA GLY A 84 -6.82 -6.87 27.46
C GLY A 84 -6.60 -8.36 27.23
N ILE A 85 -5.63 -8.72 26.38
CA ILE A 85 -5.21 -10.11 26.13
C ILE A 85 -3.93 -10.34 26.94
N ASP A 86 -3.97 -11.20 27.97
CA ASP A 86 -2.83 -11.56 28.84
C ASP A 86 -2.64 -13.07 28.90
#